data_AF-A0AAD1HII3-F1
#
_entry.id   AF-A0AAD1HII3-F1
#
_cell.length_a   1.000
_cell.length_b   1.000
_cell.length_c   1.000
_cell.angle_alpha   90.00
_cell.angle_beta   90.00
_cell.angle_gamma   90.00
#
_symmetry.space_group_name_H-M   'P 1'
#
loop_
_entity.id
_entity.type
_entity.pdbx_description
1 polymer ?
#
loop_
_entity_poly.entity_id
_entity_poly.type
_entity_poly.pdbx_seq_one_letter_code
_entity_poly.pdbx_strand_id
1 'polypeptide(L)'
;MTDSGPHVRFHPQQADPRYEPKMNKLLNSLTEAEFVLIRETEPAALTDLDEDALLDLHGRIRRARNKYVGLYRRKGAAKVSAKGARGAARSANERNGAKAEIFEGALGRVSKQLGVAAARSARELKDERLARARQESSAPAAPAKGGGKVATLGRARVDQSRKSPGRKKREAGSIATGARRQAKRDNR
;
A
#
# COMPACT_ATOMS: atom_id res chain seq x y z
N MET A 1 39.67 5.99 -16.22
CA MET A 1 38.31 6.06 -16.79
C MET A 1 37.33 5.76 -15.67
N THR A 2 36.87 6.80 -14.97
CA THR A 2 35.93 6.69 -13.85
C THR A 2 34.52 6.90 -14.37
N ASP A 3 33.71 5.86 -14.32
CA ASP A 3 32.35 5.84 -14.85
C ASP A 3 31.39 6.50 -13.85
N SER A 4 30.91 7.70 -14.19
CA SER A 4 30.04 8.54 -13.38
C SER A 4 28.58 8.26 -13.74
N GLY A 5 27.96 7.30 -13.06
CA GLY A 5 26.52 7.03 -13.18
C GLY A 5 25.65 8.22 -12.72
N PRO A 6 24.45 8.42 -13.29
CA PRO A 6 23.63 9.60 -13.03
C PRO A 6 23.06 9.56 -11.61
N HIS A 7 23.49 10.49 -10.76
CA HIS A 7 22.81 10.82 -9.52
C HIS A 7 21.42 11.38 -9.83
N VAL A 8 20.41 10.53 -9.67
CA VAL A 8 19.02 10.98 -9.53
C VAL A 8 18.93 11.73 -8.20
N ARG A 9 19.13 13.05 -8.25
CA ARG A 9 18.83 13.93 -7.11
C ARG A 9 17.33 13.83 -6.87
N PHE A 10 16.95 13.07 -5.85
CA PHE A 10 15.66 13.25 -5.19
C PHE A 10 15.68 14.68 -4.62
N HIS A 11 15.17 15.63 -5.39
CA HIS A 11 14.86 16.95 -4.86
C HIS A 11 13.83 16.73 -3.75
N PRO A 12 14.14 17.06 -2.48
CA PRO A 12 13.10 17.10 -1.46
C PRO A 12 12.09 18.12 -1.96
N GLN A 13 10.85 17.67 -2.11
CA GLN A 13 9.71 18.49 -2.47
C GLN A 13 9.63 19.65 -1.48
N GLN A 14 10.19 20.80 -1.86
CA GLN A 14 10.11 22.02 -1.08
C GLN A 14 8.62 22.32 -0.91
N ALA A 15 8.16 22.32 0.33
CA ALA A 15 6.79 22.64 0.67
C ALA A 15 6.46 24.02 0.10
N ASP A 16 5.43 24.08 -0.75
CA ASP A 16 4.99 25.32 -1.39
C ASP A 16 4.63 26.36 -0.30
N PRO A 17 5.29 27.54 -0.25
CA PRO A 17 5.15 28.52 0.84
C PRO A 17 3.74 29.12 0.97
N ARG A 18 2.82 28.81 0.05
CA ARG A 18 1.39 29.16 0.16
C ARG A 18 0.60 28.20 1.07
N TYR A 19 1.14 27.02 1.37
CA TYR A 19 0.50 25.97 2.18
C TYR A 19 0.81 26.13 3.69
N GLU A 20 2.06 26.47 4.04
CA GLU A 20 2.49 26.70 5.44
C GLU A 20 1.69 27.77 6.21
N PRO A 21 1.43 28.99 5.68
CA PRO A 21 0.78 30.04 6.47
C PRO A 21 -0.70 29.74 6.76
N LYS A 22 -1.36 28.94 5.93
CA LYS A 22 -2.71 28.42 6.22
C LYS A 22 -2.67 27.33 7.28
N MET A 23 -1.70 26.41 7.22
CA MET A 23 -1.55 25.36 8.22
C MET A 23 -1.26 25.93 9.61
N ASN A 24 -0.37 26.93 9.75
CA ASN A 24 -0.08 27.53 11.05
C ASN A 24 -1.30 28.24 11.67
N LYS A 25 -2.10 28.95 10.85
CA LYS A 25 -3.38 29.54 11.33
C LYS A 25 -4.40 28.48 11.74
N LEU A 26 -4.39 27.32 11.09
CA LEU A 26 -5.30 26.21 11.41
C LEU A 26 -4.85 25.44 12.67
N LEU A 27 -3.55 25.28 12.88
CA LEU A 27 -2.99 24.71 14.12
C LEU A 27 -3.36 25.57 15.34
N ASN A 28 -3.31 26.89 15.20
CA ASN A 28 -3.75 27.82 16.26
C ASN A 28 -5.26 27.76 16.58
N SER A 29 -6.06 27.05 15.78
CA SER A 29 -7.49 26.85 16.03
C SER A 29 -7.81 25.56 16.79
N LEU A 30 -6.81 24.70 17.01
CA LEU A 30 -6.92 23.47 17.77
C LEU A 30 -7.03 23.78 19.28
N THR A 31 -7.74 22.93 20.00
CA THR A 31 -7.62 22.95 21.47
C THR A 31 -6.26 22.37 21.88
N GLU A 32 -5.83 22.62 23.11
CA GLU A 32 -4.57 22.07 23.63
C GLU A 32 -4.49 20.53 23.45
N ALA A 33 -5.54 19.82 23.85
CA ALA A 33 -5.60 18.37 23.68
C ALA A 33 -5.53 17.91 22.22
N GLU A 34 -6.09 18.70 21.29
CA GLU A 34 -6.02 18.41 19.86
C GLU A 34 -4.62 18.68 19.32
N PHE A 35 -3.99 19.76 19.76
CA PHE A 35 -2.63 20.11 19.39
C PHE A 35 -1.63 19.06 19.86
N VAL A 36 -1.72 18.63 21.13
CA VAL A 36 -0.92 17.53 21.69
C VAL A 36 -1.10 16.26 20.86
N LEU A 37 -2.35 15.90 20.53
CA LEU A 37 -2.63 14.71 19.73
C LEU A 37 -2.03 14.78 18.32
N ILE A 38 -2.00 15.96 17.69
CA ILE A 38 -1.31 16.14 16.40
C ILE A 38 0.21 16.03 16.57
N ARG A 39 0.77 16.57 17.66
CA ARG A 39 2.21 16.49 17.95
C ARG A 39 2.69 15.06 18.14
N GLU A 40 1.87 14.19 18.73
CA GLU A 40 2.15 12.75 18.83
C GLU A 40 2.29 12.06 17.46
N THR A 41 1.79 12.66 16.37
CA THR A 41 1.91 12.14 15.00
C THR A 41 3.09 12.70 14.21
N GLU A 42 3.96 13.50 14.86
CA GLU A 42 5.19 13.98 14.24
C GLU A 42 6.17 12.83 13.99
N PRO A 43 6.98 12.87 12.90
CA PRO A 43 7.84 11.76 12.50
C PRO A 43 8.77 11.25 13.62
N ALA A 44 9.33 12.16 14.41
CA ALA A 44 10.21 11.80 15.53
C ALA A 44 9.45 11.00 16.61
N ALA A 45 8.24 11.43 16.98
CA ALA A 45 7.42 10.74 17.96
C ALA A 45 6.97 9.35 17.47
N LEU A 46 6.70 9.22 16.17
CA LEU A 46 6.24 7.96 15.56
C LEU A 46 7.32 6.89 15.42
N THR A 47 8.60 7.28 15.42
CA THR A 47 9.72 6.36 15.20
C THR A 47 9.95 5.45 16.41
N ASP A 48 9.66 5.96 17.61
CA ASP A 48 9.88 5.26 18.88
C ASP A 48 8.70 4.39 19.31
N LEU A 49 7.59 4.40 18.57
CA LEU A 49 6.40 3.62 18.88
C LEU A 49 6.44 2.21 18.26
N ASP A 50 6.00 1.24 19.04
CA ASP A 50 5.73 -0.13 18.59
C ASP A 50 4.38 -0.25 17.88
N GLU A 51 4.07 -1.45 17.37
CA GLU A 51 2.87 -1.70 16.57
C GLU A 51 1.57 -1.43 17.36
N ASP A 52 1.52 -1.83 18.63
CA ASP A 52 0.34 -1.67 19.48
C ASP A 52 0.10 -0.20 19.83
N ALA A 53 1.16 0.54 20.21
CA ALA A 53 1.05 1.98 20.47
C ALA A 53 0.63 2.76 19.21
N LEU A 54 1.11 2.35 18.03
CA LEU A 54 0.69 2.92 16.75
C LEU A 54 -0.79 2.65 16.46
N LEU A 55 -1.30 1.45 16.77
CA LEU A 55 -2.73 1.12 16.64
C LEU A 55 -3.61 1.97 17.57
N ASP A 56 -3.17 2.16 18.81
CA ASP A 56 -3.89 2.99 19.78
C ASP A 56 -3.94 4.46 19.37
N LEU A 57 -2.79 5.01 18.95
CA LEU A 57 -2.70 6.37 18.41
C LEU A 57 -3.59 6.51 17.17
N HIS A 58 -3.54 5.55 16.25
CA HIS A 58 -4.40 5.53 15.05
C HIS A 58 -5.88 5.58 15.44
N GLY A 59 -6.31 4.81 16.44
CA GLY A 59 -7.66 4.81 16.97
C GLY A 59 -8.09 6.16 17.56
N ARG A 60 -7.21 6.83 18.33
CA ARG A 60 -7.46 8.17 18.88
C ARG A 60 -7.62 9.22 17.79
N ILE A 61 -6.73 9.23 16.79
CA ILE A 61 -6.80 10.16 15.64
C ILE A 61 -8.08 9.93 14.83
N ARG A 62 -8.44 8.68 14.57
CA ARG A 62 -9.66 8.36 13.80
C ARG A 62 -10.93 8.85 14.50
N ARG A 63 -10.98 8.76 15.84
CA ARG A 63 -12.09 9.32 16.65
C ARG A 63 -12.15 10.84 16.54
N ALA A 64 -11.01 11.53 16.64
CA ALA A 64 -10.93 12.99 16.49
C ALA A 64 -11.37 13.45 15.10
N ARG A 65 -10.89 12.78 14.05
CA ARG A 65 -11.32 13.02 12.65
C ARG A 65 -12.83 12.85 12.51
N ASN A 66 -13.38 11.75 12.98
CA ASN A 66 -14.82 11.44 12.84
C ASN A 66 -15.70 12.45 13.58
N LYS A 67 -15.27 12.93 14.75
CA LYS A 67 -15.93 14.04 15.46
C LYS A 67 -16.07 15.25 14.55
N TYR A 68 -14.98 15.70 13.93
CA TYR A 68 -14.98 16.91 13.11
C TYR A 68 -15.69 16.77 11.78
N VAL A 69 -15.59 15.60 11.12
CA VAL A 69 -16.40 15.31 9.94
C VAL A 69 -17.90 15.28 10.26
N GLY A 70 -18.29 14.66 11.38
CA GLY A 70 -19.68 14.66 11.83
C GLY A 70 -20.20 16.06 12.12
N LEU A 71 -19.42 16.88 12.83
CA LEU A 71 -19.77 18.27 13.12
C LEU A 71 -19.87 19.11 11.84
N TYR A 72 -18.93 18.94 10.91
CA TYR A 72 -18.97 19.60 9.61
C TYR A 72 -20.26 19.24 8.85
N ARG A 73 -20.62 17.96 8.75
CA ARG A 73 -21.84 17.56 8.04
C ARG A 73 -23.11 18.08 8.71
N ARG A 74 -23.26 17.90 10.03
CA ARG A 74 -24.47 18.29 10.78
C ARG A 74 -24.66 19.81 10.83
N LYS A 75 -23.62 20.57 11.18
CA LYS A 75 -23.70 22.04 11.25
C LYS A 75 -23.87 22.67 9.87
N GLY A 76 -23.31 22.04 8.82
CA GLY A 76 -23.57 22.43 7.44
C GLY A 76 -25.05 22.33 7.11
N ALA A 77 -25.66 21.17 7.37
CA ALA A 77 -27.08 20.93 7.12
C ALA A 77 -27.99 21.92 7.89
N ALA A 78 -27.76 22.09 9.20
CA ALA A 78 -28.55 23.00 10.03
C ALA A 78 -28.43 24.48 9.61
N LYS A 79 -27.31 24.87 8.99
CA LYS A 79 -27.14 26.24 8.47
C LYS A 79 -27.76 26.43 7.10
N VAL A 80 -27.80 25.38 6.26
CA VAL A 80 -28.52 25.45 4.98
C VAL A 80 -30.00 25.67 5.21
N SER A 81 -30.60 24.98 6.19
CA SER A 81 -32.02 25.21 6.54
C SER A 81 -32.26 26.63 7.09
N ALA A 82 -31.32 27.19 7.86
CA ALA A 82 -31.46 28.53 8.45
C ALA A 82 -31.15 29.69 7.49
N LYS A 83 -30.18 29.52 6.57
CA LYS A 83 -29.68 30.59 5.68
C LYS A 83 -30.28 30.54 4.27
N GLY A 84 -31.08 29.53 3.94
CA GLY A 84 -31.76 29.38 2.65
C GLY A 84 -30.84 29.06 1.45
N ALA A 85 -29.53 29.17 1.58
CA ALA A 85 -28.56 28.92 0.51
C ALA A 85 -27.29 28.20 1.00
N ARG A 86 -26.79 27.27 0.17
CA ARG A 86 -25.60 26.45 0.46
C ARG A 86 -24.31 27.28 0.57
N GLY A 87 -24.18 28.36 -0.20
CA GLY A 87 -23.00 29.23 -0.20
C GLY A 87 -22.79 29.95 1.13
N ALA A 88 -23.84 30.59 1.66
CA ALA A 88 -23.79 31.31 2.94
C ALA A 88 -23.61 30.38 4.16
N ALA A 89 -24.04 29.11 4.05
CA ALA A 89 -23.83 28.11 5.10
C ALA A 89 -22.39 27.56 5.14
N ARG A 90 -21.67 27.61 4.02
CA ARG A 90 -20.33 27.00 3.85
C ARG A 90 -19.26 27.73 4.65
N SER A 91 -19.14 29.05 4.49
CA SER A 91 -18.14 29.89 5.16
C SER A 91 -18.20 29.77 6.69
N ALA A 92 -19.40 29.59 7.23
CA ALA A 92 -19.62 29.49 8.66
C ALA A 92 -19.24 28.12 9.27
N ASN A 93 -18.75 27.16 8.47
CA ASN A 93 -18.39 25.82 8.91
C ASN A 93 -17.01 25.34 8.40
N GLU A 94 -16.27 26.20 7.71
CA GLU A 94 -14.93 25.91 7.19
C GLU A 94 -13.97 25.44 8.28
N ARG A 95 -14.08 25.97 9.50
CA ARG A 95 -13.24 25.56 10.64
C ARG A 95 -13.34 24.07 10.97
N ASN A 96 -14.53 23.47 10.95
CA ASN A 96 -14.65 22.03 11.25
C ASN A 96 -14.13 21.18 10.09
N GLY A 97 -14.30 21.65 8.85
CA GLY A 97 -13.71 21.00 7.67
C GLY A 97 -12.18 21.01 7.75
N ALA A 98 -11.59 22.17 8.02
CA ALA A 98 -10.14 22.31 8.13
C ALA A 98 -9.56 21.48 9.29
N LYS A 99 -10.22 21.42 10.45
CA LYS A 99 -9.82 20.51 11.54
C LYS A 99 -9.87 19.05 11.10
N ALA A 100 -10.90 18.63 10.36
CA ALA A 100 -10.97 17.27 9.84
C ALA A 100 -9.81 16.98 8.87
N GLU A 101 -9.46 17.91 7.98
CA GLU A 101 -8.31 17.78 7.06
C GLU A 101 -6.98 17.61 7.81
N ILE A 102 -6.76 18.38 8.89
CA ILE A 102 -5.57 18.22 9.74
C ILE A 102 -5.49 16.80 10.32
N PHE A 103 -6.60 16.30 10.89
CA PHE A 103 -6.63 14.95 11.45
C PHE A 103 -6.51 13.86 10.38
N GLU A 104 -6.93 14.10 9.14
CA GLU A 104 -6.68 13.16 8.02
C GLU A 104 -5.21 13.08 7.65
N GLY A 105 -4.52 14.22 7.58
CA GLY A 105 -3.08 14.24 7.36
C GLY A 105 -2.32 13.53 8.49
N ALA A 106 -2.73 13.74 9.73
CA ALA A 106 -2.20 13.01 10.89
C ALA A 106 -2.48 11.50 10.81
N LEU A 107 -3.71 11.11 10.43
CA LEU A 107 -4.08 9.70 10.26
C LEU A 107 -3.20 9.03 9.20
N GLY A 108 -2.99 9.68 8.06
CA GLY A 108 -2.14 9.16 6.99
C GLY A 108 -0.69 8.92 7.43
N ARG A 109 -0.14 9.78 8.28
CA ARG A 109 1.21 9.60 8.86
C ARG A 109 1.27 8.35 9.74
N VAL A 110 0.31 8.20 10.66
CA VAL A 110 0.25 7.04 11.57
C VAL A 110 0.02 5.76 10.79
N SER A 111 -0.92 5.73 9.83
CA SER A 111 -1.18 4.54 9.01
C SER A 111 0.05 4.10 8.21
N LYS A 112 0.84 5.06 7.69
CA LYS A 112 2.09 4.75 6.99
C LYS A 112 3.11 4.10 7.92
N GLN A 113 3.31 4.67 9.12
CA GLN A 113 4.26 4.11 10.10
C GLN A 113 3.81 2.74 10.60
N LEU A 114 2.52 2.57 10.87
CA LEU A 114 1.94 1.28 11.25
C LEU A 114 2.17 0.22 10.17
N GLY A 115 2.04 0.57 8.88
CA GLY A 115 2.39 -0.34 7.79
C GLY A 115 3.85 -0.78 7.79
N VAL A 116 4.78 0.10 8.17
CA VAL A 116 6.20 -0.24 8.33
C VAL A 116 6.42 -1.17 9.52
N ALA A 117 5.80 -0.86 10.67
CA ALA A 117 5.87 -1.70 11.87
C ALA A 117 5.33 -3.11 11.61
N ALA A 118 4.11 -3.23 11.06
CA ALA A 118 3.49 -4.51 10.74
C ALA A 118 4.32 -5.34 9.74
N ALA A 119 4.95 -4.70 8.75
CA ALA A 119 5.82 -5.41 7.80
C ALA A 119 7.10 -5.96 8.47
N ARG A 120 7.62 -5.28 9.49
CA ARG A 120 8.75 -5.75 10.30
C ARG A 120 8.33 -6.92 11.19
N SER A 121 7.23 -6.80 11.95
CA SER A 121 6.68 -7.88 12.76
C SER A 121 6.40 -9.15 11.94
N ALA A 122 5.85 -9.00 10.73
CA ALA A 122 5.60 -10.12 9.83
C ALA A 122 6.88 -10.84 9.36
N ARG A 123 8.00 -10.11 9.20
CA ARG A 123 9.30 -10.70 8.86
C ARG A 123 9.89 -11.45 10.04
N GLU A 124 9.84 -10.86 11.23
CA GLU A 124 10.31 -11.50 12.47
C GLU A 124 9.58 -12.82 12.72
N LEU A 125 8.24 -12.83 12.64
CA LEU A 125 7.44 -14.05 12.75
C LEU A 125 7.77 -15.09 11.68
N LYS A 126 8.11 -14.66 10.46
CA LYS A 126 8.53 -15.57 9.39
C LYS A 126 9.88 -16.20 9.72
N ASP A 127 10.83 -15.41 10.20
CA ASP A 127 12.17 -15.88 10.53
C ASP A 127 12.14 -16.84 11.73
N GLU A 128 11.32 -16.56 12.74
CA GLU A 128 11.04 -17.48 13.85
C GLU A 128 10.46 -18.82 13.36
N ARG A 129 9.49 -18.79 12.45
CA ARG A 129 8.89 -20.00 11.87
C ARG A 129 9.94 -20.82 11.09
N LEU A 130 10.81 -20.16 10.33
CA LEU A 130 11.89 -20.82 9.60
C LEU A 130 12.95 -21.39 10.55
N ALA A 131 13.31 -20.68 11.62
CA ALA A 131 14.25 -21.15 12.62
C ALA A 131 13.71 -22.39 13.35
N ARG A 132 12.43 -22.35 13.77
CA ARG A 132 11.75 -23.50 14.37
C ARG A 132 11.71 -24.70 13.43
N ALA A 133 11.35 -24.49 12.17
CA ALA A 133 11.34 -25.56 11.18
C ALA A 133 12.72 -26.21 10.98
N ARG A 134 13.81 -25.42 11.05
CA ARG A 134 15.20 -25.95 10.98
C ARG A 134 15.58 -26.76 12.22
N GLN A 135 15.11 -26.36 13.41
CA GLN A 135 15.36 -27.08 14.67
C GLN A 135 14.55 -28.38 14.76
N GLU A 136 13.30 -28.37 14.30
CA GLU A 136 12.42 -29.53 14.28
C GLU A 136 12.77 -30.52 13.16
N SER A 137 13.37 -30.05 12.07
CA SER A 137 13.88 -30.94 11.03
C SER A 137 15.17 -31.61 11.51
N SER A 138 15.08 -32.86 11.98
CA SER A 138 16.23 -33.76 11.87
C SER A 138 16.61 -33.81 10.38
N ALA A 139 17.87 -33.56 10.04
CA ALA A 139 18.33 -33.63 8.66
C ALA A 139 17.76 -34.89 8.00
N PRO A 140 17.12 -34.79 6.82
CA PRO A 140 16.74 -36.00 6.11
C PRO A 140 18.01 -36.82 5.96
N ALA A 141 17.99 -38.05 6.48
CA ALA A 141 19.10 -38.98 6.32
C ALA A 141 19.52 -38.93 4.85
N ALA A 142 20.83 -38.78 4.60
CA ALA A 142 21.37 -38.79 3.25
C ALA A 142 20.66 -39.90 2.46
N PRO A 143 20.10 -39.61 1.27
CA PRO A 143 19.31 -40.61 0.58
C PRO A 143 20.17 -41.86 0.49
N ALA A 144 19.73 -42.93 1.14
CA ALA A 144 20.35 -44.22 0.94
C ALA A 144 20.42 -44.41 -0.58
N LYS A 145 21.57 -44.86 -1.11
CA LYS A 145 21.70 -45.20 -2.53
C LYS A 145 20.78 -46.41 -2.82
N GLY A 146 19.48 -46.18 -2.83
CA GLY A 146 18.46 -47.13 -3.19
C GLY A 146 18.40 -47.16 -4.69
N GLY A 147 18.65 -48.34 -5.26
CA GLY A 147 18.40 -48.61 -6.67
C GLY A 147 17.01 -48.12 -7.03
N GLY A 148 16.95 -47.10 -7.87
CA GLY A 148 15.72 -46.37 -8.15
C GLY A 148 14.61 -47.28 -8.62
N LYS A 149 13.46 -47.19 -7.94
CA LYS A 149 12.09 -47.42 -8.42
C LYS A 149 11.12 -47.28 -7.25
N VAL A 150 10.84 -46.04 -6.85
CA VAL A 150 9.58 -45.76 -6.14
C VAL A 150 8.59 -45.36 -7.22
N ALA A 151 7.55 -46.16 -7.43
CA ALA A 151 6.50 -45.87 -8.41
C ALA A 151 5.60 -44.74 -7.90
N THR A 152 6.09 -43.50 -7.94
CA THR A 152 5.22 -42.35 -7.81
C THR A 152 4.46 -42.20 -9.11
N LEU A 153 3.12 -42.15 -9.05
CA LEU A 153 2.28 -41.72 -10.17
C LEU A 153 2.58 -40.23 -10.44
N GLY A 154 3.70 -39.96 -11.12
CA GLY A 154 4.03 -38.64 -11.60
C GLY A 154 2.90 -38.20 -12.51
N ARG A 155 2.15 -37.18 -12.09
CA ARG A 155 1.17 -36.55 -12.98
C ARG A 155 1.95 -35.94 -14.12
N ALA A 156 1.98 -36.64 -15.25
CA ALA A 156 2.60 -36.14 -16.45
C ALA A 156 1.92 -34.81 -16.78
N ARG A 157 2.68 -33.70 -16.74
CA ARG A 157 2.25 -32.40 -17.27
C ARG A 157 2.25 -32.49 -18.80
N VAL A 158 1.43 -33.39 -19.34
CA VAL A 158 1.13 -33.38 -20.77
C VAL A 158 -0.02 -32.40 -20.92
N ASP A 159 0.26 -31.30 -21.61
CA ASP A 159 -0.75 -30.33 -22.02
C ASP A 159 -1.78 -31.05 -22.92
N GLN A 160 -2.90 -31.44 -22.31
CA GLN A 160 -3.98 -32.19 -22.94
C GLN A 160 -4.65 -31.41 -24.07
N SER A 161 -4.44 -30.09 -24.15
CA SER A 161 -5.02 -29.23 -25.18
C SER A 161 -4.38 -29.43 -26.57
N ARG A 162 -3.22 -30.11 -26.66
CA ARG A 162 -2.56 -30.44 -27.94
C ARG A 162 -3.45 -31.24 -28.89
N LYS A 163 -4.37 -32.06 -28.37
CA LYS A 163 -5.30 -32.85 -29.20
C LYS A 163 -6.57 -32.08 -29.59
N SER A 164 -6.79 -30.87 -29.05
CA SER A 164 -8.02 -30.10 -29.31
C SER A 164 -8.13 -29.64 -30.77
N PRO A 165 -9.33 -29.73 -31.40
CA PRO A 165 -9.52 -29.30 -32.78
C PRO A 165 -9.14 -27.82 -33.02
N GLY A 166 -9.46 -26.94 -32.07
CA GLY A 166 -9.16 -25.51 -32.15
C GLY A 166 -7.66 -25.18 -32.09
N ARG A 167 -6.85 -26.01 -31.44
CA ARG A 167 -5.40 -25.84 -31.43
C ARG A 167 -4.75 -26.39 -32.70
N LYS A 168 -5.19 -27.56 -33.19
CA LYS A 168 -4.76 -28.11 -34.48
C LYS A 168 -5.01 -27.13 -35.64
N LYS A 169 -6.16 -26.46 -35.66
CA LYS A 169 -6.49 -25.42 -36.65
C LYS A 169 -5.49 -24.25 -36.62
N ARG A 170 -5.16 -23.75 -35.42
CA ARG A 170 -4.22 -22.63 -35.24
C ARG A 170 -2.79 -23.00 -35.63
N GLU A 171 -2.34 -24.20 -35.26
CA GLU A 171 -1.03 -24.72 -35.63
C GLU A 171 -0.92 -24.91 -37.15
N ALA A 172 -1.93 -25.50 -37.79
CA ALA A 172 -1.99 -25.61 -39.25
C ALA A 172 -1.95 -24.24 -39.95
N GLY A 173 -2.70 -23.26 -39.45
CA GLY A 173 -2.67 -21.89 -39.99
C GLY A 173 -1.31 -21.22 -39.84
N SER A 174 -0.61 -21.48 -38.73
CA SER A 174 0.73 -20.96 -38.49
C SER A 174 1.76 -21.59 -39.43
N ILE A 175 1.68 -22.91 -39.65
CA ILE A 175 2.53 -23.65 -40.59
C ILE A 175 2.31 -23.14 -42.03
N ALA A 176 1.05 -23.02 -42.47
CA ALA A 176 0.72 -22.53 -43.80
C ALA A 176 1.22 -21.09 -44.03
N THR A 177 1.10 -20.23 -43.02
CA THR A 177 1.63 -18.86 -43.09
C THR A 177 3.15 -18.85 -43.20
N GLY A 178 3.85 -19.71 -42.42
CA GLY A 178 5.29 -19.90 -42.50
C GLY A 178 5.72 -20.37 -43.90
N ALA A 179 5.05 -21.38 -44.45
CA ALA A 179 5.32 -21.90 -45.80
C ALA A 179 5.15 -20.83 -46.88
N ARG A 180 4.09 -20.01 -46.82
CA ARG A 180 3.88 -18.88 -47.75
C ARG A 180 4.99 -17.84 -47.66
N ARG A 181 5.43 -17.50 -46.44
CA ARG A 181 6.56 -16.56 -46.23
C ARG A 181 7.87 -17.12 -46.76
N GLN A 182 8.09 -18.42 -46.60
CA GLN A 182 9.28 -19.09 -47.11
C GLN A 182 9.30 -19.13 -48.64
N ALA A 183 8.21 -19.58 -49.27
CA ALA A 183 8.08 -19.57 -50.73
C ALA A 183 8.26 -18.16 -51.35
N LYS A 184 7.80 -17.10 -50.66
CA LYS A 184 8.03 -15.71 -51.10
C LYS A 184 9.49 -15.28 -50.98
N ARG A 185 10.25 -15.82 -50.02
CA ARG A 185 11.69 -15.57 -49.89
C ARG A 185 12.49 -16.35 -50.92
N ASP A 186 12.08 -17.58 -51.22
CA ASP A 186 12.76 -18.46 -52.17
C ASP A 186 12.55 -18.00 -53.62
N ASN A 187 11.46 -17.28 -53.91
CA ASN A 187 11.19 -16.64 -55.22
C ASN A 187 11.84 -15.24 -55.38
N ARG A 188 12.83 -14.87 -54.55
CA ARG A 188 13.53 -13.58 -54.60
C ARG A 188 14.94 -13.71 -55.13
#